data_AF-A0AAD9BUM9-F1
#
_entry.id   AF-A0AAD9BUM9-F1
#
_cell.length_a   1.000
_cell.length_b   1.000
_cell.length_c   1.000
_cell.angle_alpha   90.00
_cell.angle_beta   90.00
_cell.angle_gamma   90.00
#
_symmetry.space_group_name_H-M   'P 1'
#
loop_
_entity.id
_entity.type
_entity.pdbx_description
1 polymer ?
#
loop_
_entity_poly.entity_id
_entity_poly.type
_entity_poly.pdbx_seq_one_letter_code
_entity_poly.pdbx_strand_id
1 'polypeptide(L)'
;MYRHAINFIFLLCLEIATPVFKVTAVASDSLQEEGLDHSTAYKVIDGVLRTLQTMRSEERFGEIFKCASEKAESLDIEVPTEVPGQRKRKVPMRLQHGPTVSQVGAQFESVDAYFRSTVYYSFLDSMTEELKRRFKGNKPGSGSPTDKIIQSFHPLTVHAKWVSNPDAEAKEAVHILCDFYGEDEDQLQAELKNQLRSLCGQEQLSDLLLIAIETDIQIKHSEVIRIFKDMAPRRMLL
;
A
#
# COMPACT_ATOMS: atom_id res chain seq x y z
N MET A 1 28.02 -10.71 12.49
CA MET A 1 26.96 -10.51 13.50
C MET A 1 25.57 -10.58 12.85
N TYR A 2 25.25 -11.66 12.11
CA TYR A 2 24.00 -11.79 11.31
C TYR A 2 23.28 -13.15 11.47
N ARG A 3 23.71 -14.01 12.41
CA ARG A 3 23.17 -15.37 12.57
C ARG A 3 21.78 -15.47 13.23
N HIS A 4 21.13 -14.34 13.56
CA HIS A 4 19.82 -14.32 14.23
C HIS A 4 18.73 -13.48 13.51
N ALA A 5 18.92 -13.14 12.23
CA ALA A 5 17.91 -12.39 11.47
C ALA A 5 16.67 -13.24 11.13
N ILE A 6 16.86 -14.55 10.99
CA ILE A 6 15.78 -15.52 10.79
C ILE A 6 15.34 -15.98 12.18
N ASN A 7 14.29 -15.36 12.70
CA ASN A 7 13.64 -15.73 13.94
C ASN A 7 12.17 -16.08 13.65
N PHE A 8 11.47 -16.63 14.64
CA PHE A 8 10.06 -17.01 14.49
C PHE A 8 9.16 -15.85 14.05
N ILE A 9 9.42 -14.64 14.56
CA ILE A 9 8.65 -13.43 14.19
C ILE A 9 8.79 -13.13 12.69
N PHE A 10 10.00 -13.25 12.14
CA PHE A 10 10.23 -13.07 10.71
C PHE A 10 9.48 -14.12 9.88
N LEU A 11 9.52 -15.39 10.28
CA LEU A 11 8.76 -16.46 9.63
C LEU A 11 7.25 -16.19 9.68
N LEU A 12 6.73 -15.84 10.85
CA LEU A 12 5.32 -15.50 11.03
C LEU A 12 4.91 -14.31 10.14
N CYS A 13 5.72 -13.26 10.08
CA CYS A 13 5.48 -12.12 9.19
C CYS A 13 5.44 -12.54 7.72
N LEU A 14 6.32 -13.45 7.27
CA LEU A 14 6.30 -13.97 5.90
C LEU A 14 5.04 -14.80 5.62
N GLU A 15 4.64 -15.66 6.55
CA GLU A 15 3.42 -16.47 6.41
C GLU A 15 2.15 -15.61 6.42
N ILE A 16 2.16 -14.47 7.14
CA ILE A 16 1.07 -13.49 7.09
C ILE A 16 1.09 -12.71 5.78
N ALA A 17 2.26 -12.24 5.35
CA ALA A 17 2.41 -11.40 4.18
C ALA A 17 2.05 -12.14 2.89
N THR A 18 2.38 -13.43 2.79
CA THR A 18 2.14 -14.25 1.59
C THR A 18 0.67 -14.25 1.13
N PRO A 19 -0.32 -14.66 1.95
CA PRO A 19 -1.72 -14.67 1.54
C PRO A 19 -2.26 -13.24 1.34
N VAL A 20 -1.83 -12.27 2.16
CA VAL A 20 -2.26 -10.87 2.01
C VAL A 20 -1.79 -10.31 0.68
N PHE A 21 -0.51 -10.47 0.34
CA PHE A 21 0.03 -10.00 -0.93
C PHE A 21 -0.54 -10.74 -2.13
N LYS A 22 -0.87 -12.03 -1.99
CA LYS A 22 -1.58 -12.77 -3.05
C LYS A 22 -2.96 -12.16 -3.33
N VAL A 23 -3.68 -11.76 -2.29
CA VAL A 23 -4.99 -11.11 -2.45
C VAL A 23 -4.84 -9.70 -3.03
N THR A 24 -3.86 -8.91 -2.59
CA THR A 24 -3.64 -7.57 -3.14
C THR A 24 -3.02 -7.59 -4.53
N ALA A 25 -2.31 -8.65 -4.92
CA ALA A 25 -1.79 -8.84 -6.26
C ALA A 25 -2.91 -8.87 -7.30
N VAL A 26 -4.07 -9.45 -6.97
CA VAL A 26 -5.24 -9.41 -7.87
C VAL A 26 -5.66 -7.98 -8.19
N ALA A 27 -5.70 -7.08 -7.19
CA ALA A 27 -5.96 -5.67 -7.45
C ALA A 27 -4.83 -5.02 -8.26
N SER A 28 -3.57 -5.34 -7.95
CA SER A 28 -2.43 -4.82 -8.70
C SER A 28 -2.49 -5.20 -10.18
N ASP A 29 -2.75 -6.47 -10.48
CA ASP A 29 -2.80 -7.00 -11.83
C ASP A 29 -3.99 -6.43 -12.59
N SER A 30 -5.20 -6.49 -12.01
CA SER A 30 -6.40 -5.94 -12.65
C SER A 30 -6.28 -4.44 -12.91
N LEU A 31 -5.80 -3.64 -11.93
CA LEU A 31 -5.68 -2.19 -12.11
C LEU A 31 -4.63 -1.78 -13.15
N GLN A 32 -3.75 -2.70 -13.55
CA GLN A 32 -2.75 -2.47 -14.59
C GLN A 32 -3.20 -3.00 -15.95
N GLU A 33 -4.38 -3.63 -16.07
CA GLU A 33 -4.93 -4.05 -17.35
C GLU A 33 -5.42 -2.85 -18.17
N GLU A 34 -5.04 -2.81 -19.45
CA GLU A 34 -5.50 -1.80 -20.40
C GLU A 34 -7.02 -1.91 -20.61
N GLY A 35 -7.70 -0.76 -20.69
CA GLY A 35 -9.14 -0.71 -20.93
C GLY A 35 -10.02 -1.04 -19.73
N LEU A 36 -9.47 -1.14 -18.51
CA LEU A 36 -10.28 -1.30 -17.30
C LEU A 36 -11.07 -0.02 -17.00
N ASP A 37 -12.39 -0.12 -16.93
CA ASP A 37 -13.23 1.01 -16.56
C ASP A 37 -13.14 1.33 -15.05
N HIS A 38 -13.32 2.60 -14.72
CA HIS A 38 -13.22 3.13 -13.37
C HIS A 38 -14.19 2.45 -12.37
N SER A 39 -15.40 2.05 -12.79
CA SER A 39 -16.35 1.36 -11.92
C SER A 39 -15.88 -0.05 -11.58
N THR A 40 -15.34 -0.76 -12.57
CA THR A 40 -14.81 -2.11 -12.39
C THR A 40 -13.56 -2.10 -11.52
N ALA A 41 -12.65 -1.13 -11.69
CA ALA A 41 -11.52 -0.90 -10.79
C ALA A 41 -11.95 -0.80 -9.32
N TYR A 42 -13.00 -0.01 -9.04
CA TYR A 42 -13.53 0.11 -7.69
C TYR A 42 -14.16 -1.17 -7.14
N LYS A 43 -14.81 -1.97 -7.99
CA LYS A 43 -15.37 -3.28 -7.59
C LYS A 43 -14.27 -4.27 -7.22
N VAL A 44 -13.16 -4.28 -7.97
CA VAL A 44 -11.99 -5.12 -7.66
C VAL A 44 -11.42 -4.74 -6.29
N ILE A 45 -11.22 -3.44 -6.05
CA ILE A 45 -10.75 -2.93 -4.75
C ILE A 45 -11.71 -3.29 -3.62
N ASP A 46 -13.02 -3.16 -3.82
CA ASP A 46 -14.01 -3.55 -2.81
C ASP A 46 -13.98 -5.06 -2.53
N GLY A 47 -13.75 -5.89 -3.56
CA GLY A 47 -13.55 -7.33 -3.40
C GLY A 47 -12.32 -7.68 -2.56
N VAL A 48 -11.19 -7.02 -2.84
CA VAL A 48 -9.94 -7.17 -2.07
C VAL A 48 -10.14 -6.73 -0.62
N LEU A 49 -10.76 -5.57 -0.38
CA LEU A 49 -11.04 -5.07 0.96
C LEU A 49 -11.94 -6.01 1.78
N ARG A 50 -12.98 -6.58 1.15
CA ARG A 50 -13.83 -7.60 1.80
C ARG A 50 -13.02 -8.84 2.14
N THR A 51 -12.17 -9.30 1.22
CA THR A 51 -11.34 -10.49 1.44
C THR A 51 -10.37 -10.27 2.62
N LEU A 52 -9.67 -9.14 2.68
CA LEU A 52 -8.81 -8.80 3.82
C LEU A 52 -9.58 -8.75 5.15
N GLN A 53 -10.81 -8.23 5.15
CA GLN A 53 -11.67 -8.25 6.33
C GLN A 53 -12.05 -9.67 6.75
N THR A 54 -12.37 -10.56 5.79
CA THR A 54 -12.66 -11.97 6.11
C THR A 54 -11.44 -12.75 6.59
N MET A 55 -10.24 -12.36 6.15
CA MET A 55 -9.00 -12.95 6.64
C MET A 55 -8.77 -12.63 8.11
N ARG A 56 -9.26 -11.48 8.61
CA ARG A 56 -9.18 -11.05 10.01
C ARG A 56 -10.05 -11.91 10.93
N SER A 57 -9.67 -13.17 11.09
CA SER A 57 -10.35 -14.19 11.89
C SER A 57 -9.36 -14.98 12.72
N GLU A 58 -9.86 -15.56 13.81
CA GLU A 58 -9.04 -16.37 14.70
C GLU A 58 -8.67 -17.70 14.03
N GLU A 59 -9.56 -18.27 13.21
CA GLU A 59 -9.30 -19.52 12.51
C GLU A 59 -8.14 -19.37 11.52
N ARG A 60 -8.15 -18.31 10.70
CA ARG A 60 -7.08 -18.05 9.72
C ARG A 60 -5.75 -17.75 10.39
N PHE A 61 -5.77 -17.04 11.52
CA PHE A 61 -4.56 -16.85 12.31
C PHE A 61 -4.02 -18.20 12.80
N GLY A 62 -4.88 -19.09 13.32
CA GLY A 62 -4.48 -20.42 13.77
C GLY A 62 -3.81 -21.25 12.67
N GLU A 63 -4.35 -21.23 11.45
CA GLU A 63 -3.74 -21.89 10.27
C GLU A 63 -2.35 -21.33 9.97
N ILE A 64 -2.21 -20.01 9.93
CA ILE A 64 -0.95 -19.32 9.63
C ILE A 64 0.10 -19.58 10.73
N PHE A 65 -0.31 -19.47 11.99
CA PHE A 65 0.57 -19.66 13.14
C PHE A 65 1.07 -21.10 13.21
N LYS A 66 0.20 -22.08 12.97
CA LYS A 66 0.58 -23.49 12.88
C LYS A 66 1.61 -23.74 11.76
N CYS A 67 1.37 -23.21 10.56
CA CYS A 67 2.30 -23.31 9.44
C CYS A 67 3.67 -22.69 9.76
N ALA A 68 3.68 -21.52 10.41
CA ALA A 68 4.91 -20.87 10.86
C ALA A 68 5.67 -21.70 11.90
N SER A 69 4.96 -22.33 12.85
CA SER A 69 5.55 -23.22 13.86
C SER A 69 6.15 -24.48 13.24
N GLU A 70 5.43 -25.15 12.33
CA GLU A 70 5.94 -26.33 11.61
C GLU A 70 7.21 -25.99 10.80
N LYS A 71 7.23 -24.81 10.16
CA LYS A 71 8.41 -24.32 9.42
C LYS A 71 9.56 -23.98 10.37
N ALA A 72 9.28 -23.38 11.53
CA ALA A 72 10.30 -23.07 12.52
C ALA A 72 10.94 -24.36 13.08
N GLU A 73 10.14 -25.38 13.41
CA GLU A 73 10.63 -26.69 13.83
C GLU A 73 11.52 -27.33 12.76
N SER A 74 11.12 -27.28 11.49
CA SER A 74 11.92 -27.84 10.38
C SER A 74 13.28 -27.15 10.17
N LEU A 75 13.42 -25.91 10.67
CA LEU A 75 14.60 -25.07 10.55
C LEU A 75 15.39 -24.98 11.87
N ASP A 76 15.00 -25.75 12.89
CA ASP A 76 15.58 -25.73 14.24
C ASP A 76 15.54 -24.32 14.88
N ILE A 77 14.45 -23.60 14.64
CA ILE A 77 14.18 -22.25 15.19
C ILE A 77 13.24 -22.38 16.39
N GLU A 78 13.65 -21.82 17.52
CA GLU A 78 12.83 -21.81 18.73
C GLU A 78 11.55 -20.99 18.55
N VAL A 79 10.41 -21.63 18.83
CA VAL A 79 9.10 -20.96 18.89
C VAL A 79 8.96 -20.28 20.25
N PRO A 80 8.65 -18.96 20.30
CA PRO A 80 8.46 -18.26 21.56
C PRO A 80 7.33 -18.90 22.38
N THR A 81 7.64 -19.27 23.62
CA THR A 81 6.67 -19.80 24.60
C THR A 81 6.30 -18.76 25.67
N GLU A 82 7.00 -17.63 25.71
CA GLU A 82 6.69 -16.49 26.58
C GLU A 82 6.35 -15.25 25.75
N VAL A 83 5.45 -14.41 26.27
CA VAL A 83 5.04 -13.16 25.60
C VAL A 83 6.24 -12.20 25.54
N PRO A 84 6.68 -11.77 24.33
CA PRO A 84 7.78 -10.84 24.18
C PRO A 84 7.52 -9.52 24.92
N GLY A 85 8.46 -9.08 25.76
CA GLY A 85 8.39 -7.77 26.42
C GLY A 85 7.61 -7.71 27.73
N GLN A 86 7.06 -8.82 28.24
CA GLN A 86 6.52 -8.87 29.61
C GLN A 86 7.66 -8.85 30.64
N ARG A 87 8.09 -7.66 31.07
CA ARG A 87 8.82 -7.53 32.33
C ARG A 87 7.87 -7.95 33.45
N LYS A 88 8.11 -9.11 34.07
CA LYS A 88 7.53 -9.45 35.39
C LYS A 88 7.91 -8.34 36.36
N ARG A 89 7.03 -7.36 36.58
CA ARG A 89 7.25 -6.34 37.62
C ARG A 89 7.32 -7.10 38.94
N LYS A 90 8.49 -7.09 39.59
CA LYS A 90 8.61 -7.47 41.01
C LYS A 90 7.69 -6.52 41.77
N VAL A 91 6.53 -7.00 42.16
CA VAL A 91 5.61 -6.23 42.99
C VAL A 91 6.33 -6.00 44.33
N PRO A 92 6.53 -4.75 44.78
CA PRO A 92 7.09 -4.51 46.10
C PRO A 92 6.19 -5.18 47.15
N MET A 93 6.79 -5.95 48.05
CA MET A 93 6.13 -6.80 49.06
C MET A 93 5.20 -6.05 50.04
N ARG A 94 5.05 -4.72 49.91
CA ARG A 94 4.33 -3.86 50.86
C ARG A 94 2.90 -3.46 50.45
N LEU A 95 2.36 -4.00 49.35
CA LEU A 95 1.02 -3.65 48.84
C LEU A 95 0.10 -4.88 48.68
N GLN A 96 0.10 -5.81 49.65
CA GLN A 96 -0.78 -6.99 49.62
C GLN A 96 -2.22 -6.75 50.11
N HIS A 97 -2.61 -5.54 50.52
CA HIS A 97 -3.90 -5.30 51.19
C HIS A 97 -4.66 -4.04 50.74
N GLY A 98 -4.89 -3.87 49.43
CA GLY A 98 -5.76 -2.81 48.91
C GLY A 98 -6.68 -3.31 47.80
N PRO A 99 -8.01 -3.31 47.96
CA PRO A 99 -8.94 -3.86 46.97
C PRO A 99 -9.31 -2.80 45.93
N THR A 100 -8.33 -2.27 45.19
CA THR A 100 -8.58 -1.57 43.90
C THR A 100 -7.24 -1.22 43.26
N VAL A 101 -6.74 -2.09 42.40
CA VAL A 101 -5.76 -1.70 41.37
C VAL A 101 -6.37 -2.10 40.04
N SER A 102 -7.05 -1.16 39.39
CA SER A 102 -7.43 -1.29 37.99
C SER A 102 -6.16 -1.42 37.16
N GLN A 103 -5.86 -2.64 36.72
CA GLN A 103 -4.76 -2.93 35.82
C GLN A 103 -5.11 -2.40 34.42
N VAL A 104 -4.79 -1.14 34.13
CA VAL A 104 -4.75 -0.62 32.76
C VAL A 104 -3.40 -1.00 32.18
N GLY A 105 -3.31 -2.23 31.71
CA GLY A 105 -2.18 -2.76 30.97
C GLY A 105 -2.55 -4.17 30.57
N ALA A 106 -3.05 -4.34 29.34
CA ALA A 106 -3.46 -5.63 28.81
C ALA A 106 -2.31 -6.64 28.96
N GLN A 107 -2.39 -7.48 29.97
CA GLN A 107 -1.58 -8.69 30.04
C GLN A 107 -2.20 -9.65 29.03
N PHE A 108 -1.46 -9.97 27.97
CA PHE A 108 -1.89 -11.03 27.05
C PHE A 108 -1.90 -12.36 27.80
N GLU A 109 -3.01 -13.09 27.70
CA GLU A 109 -3.21 -14.39 28.36
C GLU A 109 -2.35 -15.50 27.73
N SER A 110 -2.00 -15.38 26.44
CA SER A 110 -1.16 -16.32 25.70
C SER A 110 -0.28 -15.65 24.66
N VAL A 111 0.77 -16.35 24.23
CA VAL A 111 1.66 -15.93 23.14
C VAL A 111 0.90 -15.78 21.82
N ASP A 112 -0.04 -16.70 21.58
CA ASP A 112 -0.90 -16.68 20.40
C ASP A 112 -1.77 -15.41 20.38
N ALA A 113 -2.37 -15.05 21.51
CA ALA A 113 -3.18 -13.83 21.62
C ALA A 113 -2.34 -12.56 21.39
N TYR A 114 -1.09 -12.56 21.86
CA TYR A 114 -0.13 -11.48 21.60
C TYR A 114 0.15 -11.34 20.09
N PHE A 115 0.61 -12.41 19.44
CA PHE A 115 0.97 -12.35 18.01
C PHE A 115 -0.23 -12.07 17.11
N ARG A 116 -1.39 -12.64 17.45
CA ARG A 116 -2.65 -12.38 16.75
C ARG A 116 -3.01 -10.89 16.76
N SER A 117 -2.96 -10.28 17.93
CA SER A 117 -3.43 -8.90 18.10
C SER A 117 -2.41 -7.88 17.61
N THR A 118 -1.13 -8.08 17.92
CA THR A 118 -0.06 -7.08 17.70
C THR A 118 0.63 -7.21 16.36
N VAL A 119 0.64 -8.40 15.75
CA VAL A 119 1.28 -8.63 14.44
C VAL A 119 0.22 -8.86 13.38
N TYR A 120 -0.62 -9.88 13.53
CA TYR A 120 -1.55 -10.28 12.47
C TYR A 120 -2.64 -9.24 12.20
N TYR A 121 -3.44 -8.90 13.22
CA TYR A 121 -4.50 -7.92 13.07
C TYR A 121 -3.96 -6.53 12.76
N SER A 122 -2.88 -6.10 13.42
CA SER A 122 -2.24 -4.81 13.10
C SER A 122 -1.76 -4.73 11.65
N PHE A 123 -1.21 -5.80 11.09
CA PHE A 123 -0.80 -5.84 9.68
C PHE A 123 -2.00 -5.76 8.73
N LEU A 124 -3.05 -6.57 8.97
CA LEU A 124 -4.26 -6.55 8.16
C LEU A 124 -4.99 -5.20 8.22
N ASP A 125 -5.07 -4.63 9.42
CA ASP A 125 -5.72 -3.34 9.65
C ASP A 125 -4.93 -2.24 8.91
N SER A 126 -3.59 -2.24 9.01
CA SER A 126 -2.72 -1.30 8.27
C SER A 126 -2.89 -1.40 6.75
N MET A 127 -2.87 -2.63 6.20
CA MET A 127 -3.07 -2.85 4.77
C MET A 127 -4.47 -2.41 4.31
N THR A 128 -5.49 -2.68 5.12
CA THR A 128 -6.88 -2.31 4.84
C THR A 128 -7.07 -0.80 4.87
N GLU A 129 -6.49 -0.12 5.87
CA GLU A 129 -6.55 1.34 5.99
C GLU A 129 -5.83 2.03 4.85
N GLU A 130 -4.66 1.54 4.44
CA GLU A 130 -3.90 2.15 3.35
C GLU A 130 -4.62 2.01 2.00
N LEU A 131 -5.23 0.86 1.73
CA LEU A 131 -6.09 0.68 0.54
C LEU A 131 -7.32 1.58 0.59
N LYS A 132 -8.01 1.67 1.74
CA LYS A 132 -9.15 2.59 1.91
C LYS A 132 -8.73 4.05 1.72
N ARG A 133 -7.61 4.47 2.31
CA ARG A 133 -7.08 5.82 2.18
C ARG A 133 -6.84 6.19 0.72
N ARG A 134 -6.22 5.29 -0.05
CA ARG A 134 -5.87 5.51 -1.46
C ARG A 134 -7.07 5.57 -2.39
N PHE A 135 -8.08 4.73 -2.18
CA PHE A 135 -9.20 4.55 -3.12
C PHE A 135 -10.54 5.09 -2.62
N LYS A 136 -10.83 5.05 -1.31
CA LYS A 136 -12.09 5.60 -0.76
C LYS A 136 -11.92 6.97 -0.12
N GLY A 137 -10.68 7.36 0.20
CA GLY A 137 -10.36 8.61 0.87
C GLY A 137 -10.64 8.59 2.37
N ASN A 138 -10.19 9.63 3.08
CA ASN A 138 -10.30 9.72 4.53
C ASN A 138 -11.65 10.26 5.02
N LYS A 139 -12.40 10.95 4.14
CA LYS A 139 -13.69 11.57 4.48
C LYS A 139 -14.72 11.29 3.38
N PRO A 140 -15.99 11.03 3.74
CA PRO A 140 -17.06 10.93 2.76
C PRO A 140 -17.14 12.24 1.97
N GLY A 141 -17.05 12.16 0.64
CA GLY A 141 -17.16 13.32 -0.25
C GLY A 141 -15.88 14.13 -0.50
N SER A 142 -14.74 13.83 0.14
CA SER A 142 -13.49 14.57 -0.14
C SER A 142 -12.70 14.08 -1.36
N GLY A 143 -13.22 13.09 -2.09
CA GLY A 143 -12.49 12.33 -3.12
C GLY A 143 -11.33 11.53 -2.52
N SER A 144 -10.99 10.40 -3.13
CA SER A 144 -9.73 9.72 -2.80
C SER A 144 -8.54 10.42 -3.47
N PRO A 145 -7.30 10.22 -2.97
CA PRO A 145 -6.10 10.69 -3.68
C PRO A 145 -6.07 10.22 -5.14
N THR A 146 -6.48 8.97 -5.38
CA THR A 146 -6.56 8.40 -6.73
C THR A 146 -7.62 9.11 -7.58
N ASP A 147 -8.79 9.41 -7.02
CA ASP A 147 -9.83 10.18 -7.73
C ASP A 147 -9.34 11.56 -8.12
N LYS A 148 -8.59 12.24 -7.24
CA LYS A 148 -8.06 13.58 -7.53
C LYS A 148 -7.08 13.55 -8.71
N ILE A 149 -6.23 12.53 -8.78
CA ILE A 149 -5.30 12.33 -9.90
C ILE A 149 -6.08 12.04 -11.18
N ILE A 150 -7.08 11.16 -11.14
CA ILE A 150 -7.90 10.86 -12.32
C ILE A 150 -8.66 12.11 -12.80
N GLN A 151 -9.21 12.89 -11.87
CA GLN A 151 -9.93 14.12 -12.18
C GLN A 151 -9.02 15.24 -12.70
N SER A 152 -7.74 15.28 -12.29
CA SER A 152 -6.80 16.29 -12.79
C SER A 152 -6.46 16.09 -14.26
N PHE A 153 -6.58 14.90 -14.84
CA PHE A 153 -6.38 14.72 -16.29
C PHE A 153 -7.44 15.41 -17.15
N HIS A 154 -8.69 15.51 -16.68
CA HIS A 154 -9.78 16.09 -17.45
C HIS A 154 -9.53 17.53 -17.95
N PRO A 155 -9.12 18.52 -17.11
CA PRO A 155 -8.80 19.85 -17.60
C PRO A 155 -7.57 19.90 -18.53
N LEU A 156 -6.68 18.91 -18.49
CA LEU A 156 -5.51 18.85 -19.36
C LEU A 156 -5.88 18.45 -20.80
N THR A 157 -6.98 17.71 -20.98
CA THR A 157 -7.43 17.27 -22.30
C THR A 157 -8.25 18.30 -23.08
N VAL A 158 -8.67 19.39 -22.43
CA VAL A 158 -9.53 20.42 -23.04
C VAL A 158 -8.68 21.55 -23.61
N HIS A 159 -8.45 21.55 -24.93
CA HIS A 159 -7.63 22.56 -25.62
C HIS A 159 -8.01 24.02 -25.29
N ALA A 160 -9.30 24.32 -25.12
CA ALA A 160 -9.79 25.66 -24.78
C ALA A 160 -9.15 26.22 -23.50
N LYS A 161 -8.73 25.36 -22.57
CA LYS A 161 -8.08 25.73 -21.31
C LYS A 161 -6.60 26.11 -21.49
N TRP A 162 -6.03 25.96 -22.68
CA TRP A 162 -4.58 26.08 -22.96
C TRP A 162 -4.21 27.11 -24.05
N VAL A 163 -5.19 27.70 -24.74
CA VAL A 163 -4.99 28.53 -25.95
C VAL A 163 -4.14 29.79 -25.72
N SER A 164 -4.00 30.28 -24.49
CA SER A 164 -3.21 31.50 -24.19
C SER A 164 -2.33 31.30 -22.95
N ASN A 165 -2.95 31.34 -21.78
CA ASN A 165 -2.37 31.00 -20.50
C ASN A 165 -3.25 29.89 -19.91
N PRO A 166 -2.69 28.85 -19.26
CA PRO A 166 -3.53 27.81 -18.68
C PRO A 166 -4.47 28.43 -17.66
N ASP A 167 -5.74 28.03 -17.71
CA ASP A 167 -6.72 28.47 -16.72
C ASP A 167 -6.37 27.94 -15.31
N ALA A 168 -7.05 28.45 -14.29
CA ALA A 168 -6.76 28.07 -12.91
C ALA A 168 -6.93 26.56 -12.67
N GLU A 169 -7.88 25.92 -13.36
CA GLU A 169 -8.14 24.48 -13.23
C GLU A 169 -7.05 23.62 -13.87
N ALA A 170 -6.53 24.01 -15.04
CA ALA A 170 -5.43 23.34 -15.70
C ALA A 170 -4.11 23.51 -14.92
N LYS A 171 -3.87 24.68 -14.31
CA LYS A 171 -2.71 24.89 -13.44
C LYS A 171 -2.76 24.05 -12.18
N GLU A 172 -3.91 24.02 -11.51
CA GLU A 172 -4.13 23.18 -10.34
C GLU A 172 -3.94 21.69 -10.69
N ALA A 173 -4.43 21.27 -11.85
CA ALA A 173 -4.23 19.90 -12.33
C ALA A 173 -2.76 19.55 -12.57
N VAL A 174 -1.98 20.45 -13.19
CA VAL A 174 -0.53 20.28 -13.35
C VAL A 174 0.16 20.19 -12.00
N HIS A 175 -0.15 21.09 -11.07
CA HIS A 175 0.40 21.09 -9.72
C HIS A 175 0.12 19.75 -9.00
N ILE A 176 -1.13 19.26 -9.04
CA ILE A 176 -1.51 17.96 -8.45
C ILE A 176 -0.71 16.80 -9.05
N LEU A 177 -0.48 16.79 -10.36
CA LEU A 177 0.29 15.73 -11.03
C LEU A 177 1.78 15.84 -10.71
N CYS A 178 2.35 17.05 -10.70
CA CYS A 178 3.74 17.29 -10.34
C CYS A 178 4.03 16.91 -8.88
N ASP A 179 3.15 17.29 -7.95
CA ASP A 179 3.23 16.88 -6.55
C ASP A 179 3.18 15.35 -6.38
N PHE A 180 2.43 14.66 -7.24
CA PHE A 180 2.28 13.20 -7.17
C PHE A 180 3.46 12.44 -7.79
N TYR A 181 3.88 12.84 -9.00
CA TYR A 181 4.95 12.17 -9.74
C TYR A 181 6.34 12.68 -9.38
N GLY A 182 6.45 13.81 -8.66
CA GLY A 182 7.71 14.45 -8.30
C GLY A 182 8.39 15.13 -9.49
N GLU A 183 7.61 15.59 -10.46
CA GLU A 183 8.08 16.19 -11.71
C GLU A 183 8.06 17.73 -11.65
N ASP A 184 8.87 18.37 -12.49
CA ASP A 184 8.95 19.83 -12.58
C ASP A 184 7.71 20.43 -13.29
N GLU A 185 7.06 21.39 -12.65
CA GLU A 185 5.83 22.01 -13.16
C GLU A 185 6.04 22.76 -14.48
N ASP A 186 7.15 23.48 -14.62
CA ASP A 186 7.44 24.26 -15.82
C ASP A 186 7.74 23.33 -17.00
N GLN A 187 8.45 22.23 -16.76
CA GLN A 187 8.71 21.19 -17.75
C GLN A 187 7.41 20.51 -18.21
N LEU A 188 6.57 20.03 -17.29
CA LEU A 188 5.31 19.35 -17.63
C LEU A 188 4.37 20.30 -18.40
N GLN A 189 4.27 21.56 -17.97
CA GLN A 189 3.43 22.54 -18.64
C GLN A 189 3.91 22.85 -20.06
N ALA A 190 5.23 22.90 -20.29
CA ALA A 190 5.80 23.12 -21.62
C ALA A 190 5.55 21.92 -22.55
N GLU A 191 5.69 20.70 -22.04
CA GLU A 191 5.47 19.47 -22.79
C GLU A 191 3.99 19.31 -23.18
N LEU A 192 3.06 19.52 -22.24
CA LEU A 192 1.62 19.52 -22.52
C LEU A 192 1.23 20.56 -23.57
N LYS A 193 1.78 21.79 -23.49
CA LYS A 193 1.52 22.83 -24.52
C LYS A 193 2.03 22.42 -25.90
N ASN A 194 3.20 21.80 -25.97
CA ASN A 194 3.78 21.34 -27.24
C ASN A 194 2.98 20.17 -27.83
N GLN A 195 2.62 19.19 -26.99
CA GLN A 195 1.77 18.05 -27.34
C GLN A 195 0.40 18.50 -27.82
N LEU A 196 -0.31 19.34 -27.05
CA LEU A 196 -1.60 19.91 -27.44
C LEU A 196 -1.48 20.72 -28.73
N ARG A 197 -0.45 21.55 -28.92
CA ARG A 197 -0.27 22.31 -30.16
C ARG A 197 0.00 21.41 -31.38
N SER A 198 0.74 20.33 -31.19
CA SER A 198 1.04 19.35 -32.25
C SER A 198 -0.18 18.50 -32.61
N LEU A 199 -0.96 18.08 -31.61
CA LEU A 199 -2.15 17.23 -31.77
C LEU A 199 -3.39 18.03 -32.21
N CYS A 200 -3.52 19.30 -31.80
CA CYS A 200 -4.67 20.16 -32.12
C CYS A 200 -4.71 20.68 -33.57
N GLY A 201 -3.84 20.18 -34.45
CA GLY A 201 -4.03 20.28 -35.90
C GLY A 201 -5.13 19.35 -36.44
N GLN A 202 -5.66 18.42 -35.64
CA GLN A 202 -6.71 17.47 -36.03
C GLN A 202 -7.86 17.45 -35.00
N GLU A 203 -9.09 17.70 -35.46
CA GLU A 203 -10.32 17.96 -34.66
C GLU A 203 -10.88 16.77 -33.83
N GLN A 204 -10.11 15.74 -33.51
CA GLN A 204 -10.59 14.58 -32.73
C GLN A 204 -9.67 14.34 -31.53
N LEU A 205 -9.86 15.15 -30.47
CA LEU A 205 -8.84 15.39 -29.45
C LEU A 205 -9.06 14.72 -28.09
N SER A 206 -10.26 14.30 -27.72
CA SER A 206 -10.46 13.61 -26.43
C SER A 206 -9.86 12.21 -26.46
N ASP A 207 -10.13 11.48 -27.55
CA ASP A 207 -9.83 10.06 -27.64
C ASP A 207 -8.38 9.84 -28.08
N LEU A 208 -7.84 10.71 -28.94
CA LEU A 208 -6.47 10.63 -29.43
C LEU A 208 -5.43 11.00 -28.36
N LEU A 209 -5.77 11.90 -27.42
CA LEU A 209 -4.89 12.28 -26.32
C LEU A 209 -4.82 11.19 -25.25
N LEU A 210 -5.94 10.49 -24.99
CA LEU A 210 -5.97 9.30 -24.13
C LEU A 210 -5.11 8.19 -24.77
N ILE A 211 -5.27 7.96 -26.07
CA ILE A 211 -4.46 6.99 -26.85
C ILE A 211 -2.98 7.39 -26.88
N ALA A 212 -2.63 8.67 -27.04
CA ALA A 212 -1.23 9.13 -27.07
C ALA A 212 -0.54 9.01 -25.69
N ILE A 213 -1.28 9.22 -24.60
CA ILE A 213 -0.76 9.02 -23.23
C ILE A 213 -0.58 7.53 -22.92
N GLU A 214 -1.48 6.65 -23.39
CA GLU A 214 -1.35 5.19 -23.21
C GLU A 214 -0.27 4.56 -24.12
N THR A 215 -0.06 5.06 -25.34
CA THR A 215 0.82 4.41 -26.32
C THR A 215 2.31 4.74 -26.20
N ASP A 216 2.71 5.77 -25.43
CA ASP A 216 4.11 6.23 -25.39
C ASP A 216 4.91 5.78 -24.15
N ILE A 217 4.35 4.94 -23.28
CA ILE A 217 5.11 4.31 -22.19
C ILE A 217 5.38 2.84 -22.54
N GLN A 218 6.30 2.61 -23.47
CA GLN A 218 6.99 1.31 -23.48
C GLN A 218 7.84 1.21 -22.20
N ILE A 219 7.31 0.48 -21.21
CA ILE A 219 8.07 0.12 -20.01
C ILE A 219 9.27 -0.73 -20.47
N LYS A 220 10.43 -0.11 -20.60
CA LYS A 220 11.69 -0.82 -20.79
C LYS A 220 12.00 -1.61 -19.53
N HIS A 221 11.60 -2.88 -19.51
CA HIS A 221 11.84 -3.78 -18.39
C HIS A 221 13.31 -3.80 -17.93
N SER A 222 14.27 -3.59 -18.84
CA SER A 222 15.69 -3.45 -18.53
C SER A 222 16.03 -2.23 -17.68
N GLU A 223 15.33 -1.11 -17.87
CA GLU A 223 15.49 0.14 -17.12
C GLU A 223 14.91 -0.02 -15.71
N VAL A 224 13.72 -0.61 -15.61
CA VAL A 224 13.05 -0.91 -14.34
C VAL A 224 13.87 -1.89 -13.51
N ILE A 225 14.43 -2.94 -14.11
CA ILE A 225 15.33 -3.89 -13.45
C ILE A 225 16.61 -3.20 -12.98
N ARG A 226 17.16 -2.25 -13.75
CA ARG A 226 18.35 -1.48 -13.35
C ARG A 226 18.04 -0.57 -12.16
N ILE A 227 16.92 0.14 -12.20
CA ILE A 227 16.46 1.00 -11.10
C ILE A 227 16.24 0.15 -9.84
N PHE A 228 15.59 -1.02 -9.95
CA PHE A 228 15.43 -1.93 -8.81
C PHE A 228 16.76 -2.48 -8.28
N LYS A 229 17.72 -2.75 -9.16
CA LYS A 229 19.07 -3.21 -8.79
C LYS A 229 19.87 -2.13 -8.07
N ASP A 230 19.70 -0.87 -8.45
CA ASP A 230 20.37 0.28 -7.83
C ASP A 230 19.66 0.76 -6.55
N MET A 231 18.33 0.57 -6.45
CA MET A 231 17.54 0.83 -5.24
C MET A 231 17.69 -0.25 -4.17
N ALA A 232 18.06 -1.48 -4.53
CA ALA A 232 18.44 -2.50 -3.57
C ALA A 232 19.77 -2.09 -2.90
N PRO A 233 19.82 -1.90 -1.56
CA PRO A 233 21.08 -1.57 -0.91
C PRO A 233 22.10 -2.66 -1.23
N ARG A 234 23.22 -2.27 -1.85
CA ARG A 234 24.34 -3.18 -2.14
C ARG A 234 24.72 -3.85 -0.82
N ARG A 235 24.40 -5.13 -0.68
CA ARG A 235 25.02 -5.98 0.34
C ARG A 235 26.50 -6.04 -0.03
N MET A 236 27.28 -5.10 0.50
CA MET A 236 28.73 -5.22 0.60
C MET A 236 29.00 -6.45 1.45
N LEU A 237 29.27 -7.56 0.78
CA LEU A 237 29.93 -8.71 1.38
C LEU A 237 31.37 -8.26 1.66
N LEU A 238 31.62 -7.86 2.90
CA LEU A 238 32.93 -7.89 3.54
C LEU A 238 32.80 -8.76 4.79
#